data_AF-A0A202B2P3-F1
#
_entry.id   AF-A0A202B2P3-F1
#
_cell.length_a   1.000
_cell.length_b   1.000
_cell.length_c   1.000
_cell.angle_alpha   90.00
_cell.angle_beta   90.00
_cell.angle_gamma   90.00
#
_symmetry.space_group_name_H-M   'P 1'
#
loop_
_entity.id
_entity.type
_entity.pdbx_description
1 polymer ?
#
loop_
_entity_poly.entity_id
_entity_poly.type
_entity_poly.pdbx_seq_one_letter_code
_entity_poly.pdbx_strand_id
1 'polypeptide(L)'
;MTIHQAAEANTQTVARAKPQYTELTDSLGRSIKLRKLSPVQESRVTRAAGNDATNQVYMSGYVFPAAMVAYIDGEPYGLPESVAEIEMVLEDLGSDGLAAINAHFLDEFRKAQAIMKDAERTAEDAAAKN
;
A
#
# COMPACT_ATOMS: atom_id res chain seq x y z
N MET A 1 -52.93 13.40 16.76
CA MET A 1 -51.90 14.41 16.42
C MET A 1 -50.60 13.90 17.00
N THR A 2 -49.78 13.22 16.21
CA THR A 2 -48.56 12.56 16.68
C THR A 2 -47.38 13.37 16.14
N ILE A 3 -46.56 13.87 17.06
CA ILE A 3 -45.44 14.77 16.81
C ILE A 3 -44.28 13.95 16.21
N HIS A 4 -43.80 14.34 15.03
CA HIS A 4 -42.55 13.81 14.47
C HIS A 4 -41.38 14.44 15.23
N GLN A 5 -40.75 13.68 16.11
CA GLN A 5 -39.48 14.05 16.71
C GLN A 5 -38.36 13.72 15.72
N ALA A 6 -37.71 14.76 15.20
CA ALA A 6 -36.54 14.66 14.36
C ALA A 6 -35.40 14.00 15.15
N ALA A 7 -35.00 12.80 14.75
CA ALA A 7 -33.81 12.15 15.27
C ALA A 7 -32.58 12.89 14.72
N GLU A 8 -31.89 13.56 15.64
CA GLU A 8 -30.68 14.32 15.41
C GLU A 8 -29.62 13.45 14.72
N ALA A 9 -29.16 13.89 13.56
CA ALA A 9 -28.10 13.25 12.80
C ALA A 9 -26.81 13.25 13.64
N ASN A 10 -26.34 12.06 13.98
CA ASN A 10 -25.11 11.80 14.72
C ASN A 10 -23.90 12.30 13.91
N THR A 11 -23.51 13.56 14.11
CA THR A 11 -22.35 14.23 13.48
C THR A 11 -21.12 14.05 14.35
N GLN A 12 -20.78 12.79 14.65
CA GLN A 12 -19.49 12.50 15.25
C GLN A 12 -18.44 12.51 14.13
N THR A 13 -17.80 13.66 13.93
CA THR A 13 -16.62 13.79 13.07
C THR A 13 -15.49 12.95 13.64
N VAL A 14 -15.37 11.72 13.16
CA VAL A 14 -14.22 10.86 13.45
C VAL A 14 -13.00 11.54 12.82
N ALA A 15 -12.10 12.07 13.64
CA ALA A 15 -10.85 12.68 13.16
C ALA A 15 -10.04 11.59 12.44
N ARG A 16 -10.02 11.66 11.11
CA ARG A 16 -9.30 10.71 10.27
C ARG A 16 -7.81 10.95 10.48
N ALA A 17 -7.08 9.94 10.96
CA ALA A 17 -5.63 10.02 11.12
C ALA A 17 -4.98 10.46 9.79
N LYS A 18 -4.00 11.37 9.87
CA LYS A 18 -3.25 11.80 8.70
C LYS A 18 -2.61 10.58 8.03
N PRO A 19 -2.70 10.45 6.70
CA PRO A 19 -2.07 9.33 6.00
C PRO A 19 -0.56 9.33 6.28
N GLN A 20 -0.05 8.18 6.74
CA GLN A 20 1.37 7.95 6.90
C GLN A 20 1.93 7.43 5.57
N TYR A 21 3.07 7.98 5.17
CA TYR A 21 3.77 7.58 3.95
C TYR A 21 5.13 7.01 4.30
N THR A 22 5.53 6.00 3.56
CA THR A 22 6.93 5.56 3.50
C THR A 22 7.62 6.37 2.40
N GLU A 23 8.70 7.08 2.74
CA GLU A 23 9.48 7.83 1.76
C GLU A 23 10.68 7.02 1.31
N LEU A 24 10.89 6.95 -0.01
CA LEU A 24 11.97 6.27 -0.69
C LEU A 24 12.69 7.26 -1.61
N THR A 25 13.95 6.99 -1.90
CA THR A 25 14.71 7.70 -2.93
C THR A 25 15.17 6.70 -3.97
N ASP A 26 14.93 6.99 -5.24
CA ASP A 26 15.41 6.15 -6.34
C ASP A 26 16.85 6.51 -6.75
N SER A 27 17.40 5.78 -7.72
CA SER A 27 18.76 6.00 -8.24
C SER A 27 18.92 7.35 -8.96
N LEU A 28 17.82 7.98 -9.40
CA LEU A 28 17.79 9.29 -10.04
C LEU A 28 17.71 10.43 -9.03
N GLY A 29 17.55 10.12 -7.74
CA GLY A 29 17.44 11.08 -6.65
C GLY A 29 16.02 11.61 -6.43
N ARG A 30 15.01 11.01 -7.06
CA ARG A 30 13.61 11.40 -6.89
C ARG A 30 13.05 10.91 -5.56
N SER A 31 12.20 11.70 -4.92
CA SER A 31 11.48 11.32 -3.70
C SER A 31 10.16 10.64 -4.06
N ILE A 32 10.02 9.37 -3.69
CA ILE A 32 8.80 8.58 -3.90
C ILE A 32 8.15 8.33 -2.55
N LYS A 33 6.89 8.74 -2.39
CA LYS A 33 6.11 8.48 -1.17
C LYS A 33 5.10 7.40 -1.42
N LEU A 34 5.18 6.31 -0.65
CA LEU A 34 4.26 5.19 -0.73
C LEU A 34 3.20 5.29 0.36
N ARG A 35 1.93 5.13 -0.04
CA ARG A 35 0.80 4.92 0.87
C ARG A 35 0.64 3.44 1.18
N LYS A 36 0.14 3.14 2.38
CA LYS A 36 -0.42 1.82 2.67
C LYS A 36 -1.81 1.71 2.06
N LEU A 37 -2.07 0.62 1.35
CA LEU A 37 -3.40 0.30 0.87
C LEU A 37 -4.20 -0.37 1.98
N SER A 38 -5.45 0.04 2.11
CA SER A 38 -6.47 -0.69 2.87
C SER A 38 -7.08 -1.80 2.02
N PRO A 39 -7.71 -2.83 2.63
CA PRO A 39 -8.35 -3.90 1.86
C PRO A 39 -9.38 -3.42 0.84
N VAL A 40 -10.10 -2.34 1.14
CA VAL A 40 -11.06 -1.73 0.21
C VAL A 40 -10.34 -1.08 -0.98
N GLN A 41 -9.18 -0.46 -0.76
CA GLN A 41 -8.38 0.11 -1.85
C GLN A 41 -7.73 -0.98 -2.69
N GLU A 42 -7.21 -2.04 -2.08
CA GLU A 42 -6.70 -3.22 -2.80
C GLU A 42 -7.78 -3.81 -3.70
N SER A 43 -9.00 -4.02 -3.19
CA SER A 43 -10.12 -4.51 -4.00
C SER A 43 -10.46 -3.61 -5.19
N ARG A 44 -10.40 -2.29 -5.01
CA ARG A 44 -10.63 -1.32 -6.09
C ARG A 44 -9.53 -1.37 -7.14
N VAL A 45 -8.28 -1.44 -6.73
CA VAL A 45 -7.11 -1.57 -7.61
C VAL A 45 -7.15 -2.87 -8.40
N THR A 46 -7.47 -4.00 -7.74
CA THR A 46 -7.67 -5.28 -8.43
C THR A 46 -8.77 -5.20 -9.49
N ARG A 47 -9.84 -4.43 -9.24
CA ARG A 47 -10.88 -4.20 -10.24
C ARG A 47 -10.40 -3.31 -11.39
N ALA A 48 -9.62 -2.28 -11.09
CA ALA A 48 -9.04 -1.37 -12.07
C ALA A 48 -8.12 -2.11 -13.07
N ALA A 49 -7.42 -3.16 -12.62
CA ALA A 49 -6.61 -4.03 -13.48
C ALA A 49 -7.41 -4.89 -14.48
N GLY A 50 -8.74 -4.98 -14.33
CA GLY A 50 -9.60 -5.68 -15.28
C GLY A 50 -9.28 -7.18 -15.40
N ASN A 51 -9.15 -7.67 -16.64
CA ASN A 51 -8.94 -9.10 -16.91
C ASN A 51 -7.59 -9.62 -16.38
N ASP A 52 -6.58 -8.74 -16.33
CA ASP A 52 -5.23 -9.08 -15.88
C ASP A 52 -5.12 -9.19 -14.35
N ALA A 53 -6.20 -8.89 -13.62
CA ALA A 53 -6.29 -9.09 -12.18
C ALA A 53 -6.03 -10.54 -11.73
N THR A 54 -6.22 -11.50 -12.63
CA THR A 54 -5.93 -12.92 -12.38
C THR A 54 -4.43 -13.25 -12.44
N ASN A 55 -3.61 -12.39 -13.04
CA ASN A 55 -2.17 -12.54 -13.12
C ASN A 55 -1.50 -11.99 -11.86
N GLN A 56 -1.25 -12.87 -10.89
CA GLN A 56 -0.65 -12.49 -9.60
C GLN A 56 0.75 -11.86 -9.74
N VAL A 57 1.54 -12.28 -10.74
CA VAL A 57 2.87 -11.72 -10.99
C VAL A 57 2.74 -10.28 -11.49
N TYR A 58 1.79 -10.03 -12.40
CA TYR A 58 1.51 -8.67 -12.86
C TYR A 58 0.99 -7.77 -11.72
N MET A 59 0.06 -8.29 -10.92
CA MET A 59 -0.53 -7.56 -9.80
C MET A 59 0.53 -7.15 -8.76
N SER A 60 1.34 -8.11 -8.31
CA SER A 60 2.37 -7.88 -7.28
C SER A 60 3.58 -7.12 -7.80
N GLY A 61 3.98 -7.34 -9.05
CA GLY A 61 5.17 -6.72 -9.65
C GLY A 61 4.96 -5.31 -10.19
N TYR A 62 3.73 -4.92 -10.52
CA TYR A 62 3.45 -3.66 -11.19
C TYR A 62 2.24 -2.92 -10.60
N VAL A 63 1.07 -3.55 -10.58
CA VAL A 63 -0.19 -2.86 -10.26
C VAL A 63 -0.22 -2.34 -8.82
N PHE A 64 0.08 -3.19 -7.83
CA PHE A 64 0.10 -2.76 -6.43
C PHE A 64 1.23 -1.77 -6.14
N PRO A 65 2.48 -1.98 -6.60
CA PRO A 65 3.52 -0.96 -6.52
C PRO A 65 3.07 0.41 -7.04
N ALA A 66 2.46 0.47 -8.23
CA ALA A 66 1.94 1.71 -8.81
C ALA A 66 0.84 2.33 -7.94
N ALA A 67 -0.15 1.53 -7.50
CA ALA A 67 -1.23 2.02 -6.66
C ALA A 67 -0.77 2.51 -5.26
N MET A 68 0.36 2.01 -4.78
CA MET A 68 0.97 2.46 -3.53
C MET A 68 1.65 3.82 -3.69
N VAL A 69 2.05 4.25 -4.90
CA VAL A 69 2.62 5.58 -5.08
C VAL A 69 1.60 6.66 -4.72
N ALA A 70 1.99 7.56 -3.84
CA ALA A 70 1.22 8.73 -3.43
C ALA A 70 1.82 10.02 -3.93
N TYR A 71 3.16 10.10 -4.00
CA TYR A 71 3.86 11.24 -4.59
C TYR A 71 5.12 10.77 -5.31
N ILE A 72 5.48 11.49 -6.38
CA ILE A 72 6.81 11.49 -7.00
C ILE A 72 7.26 12.95 -7.05
N ASP A 73 8.36 13.30 -6.39
CA ASP A 73 8.89 14.67 -6.30
C ASP A 73 7.88 15.74 -5.87
N GLY A 74 6.91 15.34 -5.05
CA GLY A 74 5.84 16.22 -4.56
C GLY A 74 4.61 16.29 -5.47
N GLU A 75 4.64 15.70 -6.66
CA GLU A 75 3.45 15.57 -7.51
C GLU A 75 2.53 14.46 -6.97
N PRO A 76 1.27 14.76 -6.63
CA PRO A 76 0.36 13.79 -6.04
C PRO A 76 -0.23 12.82 -7.07
N TYR A 77 -0.28 11.54 -6.71
CA TYR A 77 -0.97 10.52 -7.48
C TYR A 77 -2.27 10.09 -6.79
N GLY A 78 -3.29 9.75 -7.59
CA GLY A 78 -4.53 9.14 -7.12
C GLY A 78 -4.36 7.65 -6.80
N LEU A 79 -5.43 7.00 -6.33
CA LEU A 79 -5.52 5.56 -6.45
C LEU A 79 -5.99 5.28 -7.88
N PRO A 80 -5.27 4.47 -8.69
CA PRO A 80 -5.64 4.29 -10.08
C PRO A 80 -6.98 3.55 -10.20
N GLU A 81 -7.82 4.04 -11.11
CA GLU A 81 -9.18 3.51 -11.36
C GLU A 81 -9.28 2.75 -12.69
N SER A 82 -8.23 2.75 -13.50
CA SER A 82 -8.15 2.04 -14.78
C SER A 82 -6.74 1.55 -15.11
N VAL A 83 -6.64 0.62 -16.08
CA VAL A 83 -5.34 0.15 -16.61
C VAL A 83 -4.50 1.31 -17.15
N ALA A 84 -5.11 2.27 -17.85
CA ALA A 84 -4.39 3.42 -18.40
C ALA A 84 -3.76 4.29 -17.30
N GLU A 85 -4.43 4.45 -16.15
CA GLU A 85 -3.86 5.17 -15.01
C GLU A 85 -2.74 4.38 -14.34
N ILE A 86 -2.85 3.06 -14.26
CA ILE A 86 -1.75 2.20 -13.77
C ILE A 86 -0.51 2.39 -14.66
N GLU A 87 -0.69 2.34 -15.98
CA GLU A 87 0.40 2.53 -16.95
C GLU A 87 1.02 3.92 -16.85
N MET A 88 0.22 4.97 -16.67
CA MET A 88 0.72 6.34 -16.45
C MET A 88 1.65 6.42 -15.23
N VAL A 89 1.26 5.84 -14.08
CA VAL A 89 2.10 5.82 -12.89
C VAL A 89 3.38 5.01 -13.12
N LEU A 90 3.28 3.88 -13.84
CA LEU A 90 4.45 3.05 -14.16
C LEU A 90 5.42 3.76 -15.10
N GLU A 91 4.91 4.51 -16.09
CA GLU A 91 5.71 5.32 -17.00
C GLU A 91 6.47 6.40 -16.22
N ASP A 92 5.79 7.12 -15.33
CA ASP A 92 6.41 8.15 -14.50
C ASP A 92 7.42 7.58 -13.50
N LEU A 93 7.14 6.40 -12.91
CA LEU A 93 8.12 5.69 -12.07
C LEU A 93 9.34 5.25 -12.87
N GLY A 94 9.14 4.78 -14.11
CA GLY A 94 10.17 4.11 -14.89
C GLY A 94 10.80 2.92 -14.18
N SER A 95 11.92 2.43 -14.73
CA SER A 95 12.67 1.31 -14.17
C SER A 95 13.23 1.61 -12.79
N ASP A 96 13.75 2.81 -12.59
CA ASP A 96 14.47 3.21 -11.38
C ASP A 96 13.55 3.36 -10.17
N GLY A 97 12.39 3.99 -10.37
CA GLY A 97 11.38 4.12 -9.34
C GLY A 97 10.80 2.77 -8.93
N LEU A 98 10.47 1.93 -9.92
CA LEU A 98 9.95 0.59 -9.65
C LEU A 98 11.00 -0.29 -8.95
N ALA A 99 12.27 -0.20 -9.34
CA ALA A 99 13.36 -0.92 -8.69
C ALA A 99 13.54 -0.51 -7.23
N ALA A 100 13.44 0.80 -6.91
CA ALA A 100 13.52 1.29 -5.54
C ALA A 100 12.37 0.74 -4.67
N ILE A 101 11.14 0.72 -5.20
CA ILE A 101 9.98 0.14 -4.52
C ILE A 101 10.17 -1.37 -4.28
N ASN A 102 10.61 -2.11 -5.29
CA ASN A 102 10.85 -3.55 -5.17
C ASN A 102 11.96 -3.87 -4.16
N ALA A 103 13.04 -3.09 -4.16
CA ALA A 103 14.12 -3.22 -3.18
C ALA A 103 13.60 -2.98 -1.74
N HIS A 104 12.75 -1.98 -1.56
CA HIS A 104 12.11 -1.72 -0.28
C HIS A 104 11.25 -2.91 0.19
N PHE A 105 10.40 -3.48 -0.67
CA PHE A 105 9.58 -4.65 -0.30
C PHE A 105 10.42 -5.88 0.02
N LEU A 106 11.51 -6.11 -0.71
CA LEU A 106 12.43 -7.20 -0.42
C LEU A 106 13.08 -7.04 0.95
N ASP A 107 13.47 -5.82 1.32
CA ASP A 107 14.03 -5.50 2.63
C ASP A 107 13.01 -5.71 3.76
N GLU A 108 11.79 -5.21 3.60
CA GLU A 108 10.70 -5.43 4.56
C GLU A 108 10.36 -6.92 4.73
N PHE A 109 10.34 -7.68 3.64
CA PHE A 109 10.13 -9.13 3.69
C PHE A 109 11.25 -9.86 4.45
N ARG A 110 12.51 -9.45 4.24
CA ARG A 110 13.67 -10.01 4.97
C ARG A 110 13.58 -9.71 6.47
N LYS A 111 13.21 -8.48 6.85
CA LYS A 111 13.00 -8.09 8.25
C LYS A 111 11.89 -8.91 8.90
N ALA A 112 10.75 -9.05 8.21
CA ALA A 112 9.63 -9.84 8.70
C ALA A 112 10.02 -11.31 8.95
N GLN A 113 10.77 -11.92 8.03
CA GLN A 113 11.28 -13.29 8.20
C GLN A 113 12.25 -13.41 9.39
N ALA A 114 13.13 -12.44 9.61
CA ALA A 114 14.06 -12.46 10.74
C ALA A 114 13.30 -12.43 12.08
N ILE A 115 12.27 -11.56 12.19
CA ILE A 115 11.41 -11.46 13.38
C ILE A 115 10.69 -12.80 13.65
N MET A 116 10.16 -13.43 12.61
CA MET A 116 9.48 -14.74 12.74
C MET A 116 10.44 -15.82 13.25
N LYS A 117 11.64 -15.90 12.68
CA LYS A 117 12.67 -16.88 13.11
C LYS A 117 13.13 -16.64 14.55
N ASP A 118 13.29 -15.38 14.95
CA ASP A 118 13.64 -15.06 16.32
C ASP A 118 12.50 -15.43 17.28
N ALA A 119 11.24 -15.19 16.91
CA ALA A 119 10.08 -15.59 17.70
C ALA A 119 10.02 -17.12 17.88
N GLU A 120 10.23 -17.89 16.81
CA GLU A 120 10.31 -19.36 16.86
C GLU A 120 11.41 -19.83 17.81
N ARG A 121 12.63 -19.30 17.67
CA ARG A 121 13.76 -19.65 18.55
C ARG A 121 13.47 -19.34 20.02
N THR A 122 12.88 -18.17 20.30
CA THR A 122 12.51 -17.82 21.69
C THR A 122 11.43 -18.73 22.27
N ALA A 123 10.49 -19.21 21.44
CA ALA A 123 9.47 -20.16 21.86
C ALA A 123 10.07 -21.55 22.17
N GLU A 124 11.01 -22.02 21.34
CA GLU A 124 11.74 -23.27 21.56
C GLU A 124 12.59 -23.23 22.85
N ASP A 125 13.33 -22.13 23.07
CA ASP A 125 14.13 -21.94 24.28
C ASP A 125 13.29 -21.88 25.56
N ALA A 126 12.06 -21.35 25.48
CA ALA A 126 11.12 -21.31 26.59
C ALA A 126 10.49 -22.69 26.86
N ALA A 127 10.22 -23.48 25.81
CA ALA A 127 9.69 -24.84 25.94
C ALA A 127 10.73 -25.81 26.52
N ALA A 128 12.01 -25.67 26.18
CA ALA A 128 13.09 -26.54 26.66
C ALA A 128 13.47 -26.33 28.15
N LYS A 129 12.98 -25.26 28.78
CA LYS A 129 13.25 -24.90 30.18
C LYS A 129 12.13 -25.27 31.16
N ASN A 130 11.02 -25.84 30.68
CA ASN A 130 9.91 -26.39 31.48
C ASN A 130 9.96 -27.92 31.49
#